data_AF-A0A3D5IYP0-F1
#
_entry.id   AF-A0A3D5IYP0-F1
#
_cell.length_a   1.000
_cell.length_b   1.000
_cell.length_c   1.000
_cell.angle_alpha   90.00
_cell.angle_beta   90.00
_cell.angle_gamma   90.00
#
_symmetry.space_group_name_H-M   'P 1'
#
loop_
_entity.id
_entity.type
_entity.pdbx_description
1 polymer ?
#
loop_
_entity_poly.entity_id
_entity_poly.type
_entity_poly.pdbx_seq_one_letter_code
_entity_poly.pdbx_strand_id
1 'polypeptide(L)' 'DLNEVNHVLNGIAYNPHTKQLFVTGKHWDKLFEVKIVEK' A
#
# COMPACT_ATOMS: atom_id res chain seq x y z
N ASP A 1 -1.83 -11.09 -18.19
CA ASP A 1 -2.36 -12.01 -17.17
C ASP A 1 -3.73 -11.50 -16.79
N LEU A 2 -4.80 -12.26 -17.05
CA LEU A 2 -6.20 -11.82 -16.91
C LEU A 2 -6.79 -12.17 -15.52
N ASN A 3 -5.96 -12.66 -14.60
CA ASN A 3 -6.39 -12.98 -13.25
C ASN A 3 -6.45 -11.69 -12.41
N GLU A 4 -7.66 -11.21 -12.11
CA GLU A 4 -7.88 -10.01 -11.27
C GLU A 4 -7.20 -10.11 -9.89
N VAL A 5 -6.97 -11.33 -9.40
CA VAL A 5 -6.25 -11.61 -8.14
C VAL A 5 -4.80 -11.10 -8.15
N ASN A 6 -4.21 -10.89 -9.32
CA ASN A 6 -2.80 -10.52 -9.45
C ASN A 6 -2.53 -9.02 -9.31
N HIS A 7 -3.55 -8.16 -9.26
CA HIS A 7 -3.37 -6.70 -9.07
C HIS A 7 -4.16 -6.14 -7.88
N VAL A 8 -4.14 -6.84 -6.74
CA VAL A 8 -4.84 -6.45 -5.51
C VAL A 8 -3.92 -5.78 -4.49
N LEU A 9 -4.49 -4.95 -3.60
CA LEU A 9 -3.80 -4.43 -2.41
C LEU A 9 -3.44 -5.58 -1.47
N ASN A 10 -2.19 -5.64 -1.03
CA ASN A 10 -1.73 -6.73 -0.14
C ASN A 10 -0.57 -6.33 0.79
N GLY A 11 0.04 -5.15 0.61
CA GLY A 11 1.18 -4.70 1.42
C GLY A 11 0.84 -3.46 2.23
N ILE A 12 1.02 -3.52 3.55
CA ILE A 12 0.91 -2.38 4.47
C ILE A 12 2.12 -2.42 5.41
N ALA A 13 2.83 -1.30 5.54
CA ALA A 13 3.95 -1.15 6.47
C ALA A 13 3.85 0.17 7.23
N TYR A 14 4.17 0.15 8.53
CA TYR A 14 4.15 1.33 9.40
C TYR A 14 5.50 1.50 10.10
N ASN A 15 6.09 2.69 10.01
CA ASN A 15 7.27 3.06 10.78
C ASN A 15 6.84 3.83 12.04
N PRO A 16 6.96 3.26 13.25
CA PRO A 16 6.49 3.92 14.47
C PRO A 16 7.33 5.12 14.89
N HIS A 17 8.59 5.21 14.45
CA HIS A 17 9.49 6.32 14.79
C HIS A 17 9.16 7.58 13.98
N THR A 18 8.90 7.41 12.68
CA THR A 18 8.59 8.53 11.76
C THR A 18 7.09 8.73 11.52
N LYS A 19 6.26 7.79 12.00
CA LYS A 19 4.80 7.72 11.78
C LYS A 19 4.39 7.63 10.30
N GLN A 20 5.28 7.13 9.44
CA GLN A 20 4.99 6.94 8.02
C GLN A 20 4.21 5.63 7.81
N LEU A 21 3.18 5.69 6.96
CA LEU A 21 2.36 4.57 6.54
C LEU A 21 2.55 4.35 5.05
N PHE A 22 2.95 3.14 4.67
CA PHE A 22 3.16 2.75 3.28
C PHE A 22 2.17 1.68 2.86
N VAL A 23 1.67 1.78 1.63
CA VAL A 23 0.76 0.79 1.03
C VAL A 23 1.23 0.40 -0.37
N THR A 24 1.02 -0.86 -0.73
CA THR A 24 1.29 -1.42 -2.07
C THR A 24 0.43 -2.67 -2.33
N GLY A 25 0.59 -3.27 -3.51
CA GLY A 25 -0.18 -4.42 -3.97
C GLY A 25 0.63 -5.37 -4.83
N LYS A 26 0.03 -6.52 -5.14
CA LYS A 26 0.62 -7.52 -6.03
C LYS A 26 0.84 -6.90 -7.41
N HIS A 27 2.05 -7.07 -7.95
CA HIS A 27 2.45 -6.54 -9.26
C HIS A 27 2.21 -5.04 -9.46
N TRP A 28 2.18 -4.25 -8.39
CA TRP A 28 2.20 -2.79 -8.49
C TRP A 28 3.63 -2.34 -8.81
N ASP A 29 3.76 -1.41 -9.75
CA ASP A 29 5.02 -0.75 -10.09
C ASP A 29 5.40 0.36 -9.08
N LYS A 30 4.53 0.60 -8.09
CA LYS A 30 4.61 1.72 -7.14
C LYS A 30 4.36 1.29 -5.70
N LEU A 31 4.96 2.07 -4.80
CA LEU A 31 4.75 2.10 -3.36
C LEU A 31 4.32 3.52 -2.99
N PHE A 32 3.28 3.64 -2.17
CA PHE A 32 2.75 4.94 -1.76
C PHE A 32 2.95 5.14 -0.27
N GLU A 33 3.49 6.30 0.12
CA GLU A 33 3.30 6.82 1.47
C GLU A 33 1.94 7.53 1.53
N VAL A 34 1.13 7.23 2.55
CA VAL A 34 -0.22 7.79 2.70
C VAL A 34 -0.43 8.37 4.10
N LYS A 35 -1.40 9.28 4.21
CA LYS A 35 -1.86 9.85 5.49
C LYS A 35 -3.34 9.54 5.67
N ILE A 36 -3.73 9.17 6.89
CA ILE A 36 -5.13 9.01 7.25
C ILE A 36 -5.66 10.38 7.70
N VAL A 37 -6.75 10.82 7.09
CA VAL A 37 -7.47 12.05 7.46
C VAL A 37 -8.85 11.65 7.94
N GLU A 38 -9.32 12.28 9.01
CA GLU A 38 -10.69 12.12 9.46
C GLU A 38 -11.66 12.73 8.44
N LYS A 39 -12.89 12.20 8.41
CA LYS A 39 -13.93 12.61 7.46
C LYS A 39 -14.62 13.90 7.88
#